data_AF-A0A7C2EX15-F1
#
_entry.id   AF-A0A7C2EX15-F1
#
_cell.length_a   1.000
_cell.length_b   1.000
_cell.length_c   1.000
_cell.angle_alpha   90.00
_cell.angle_beta   90.00
_cell.angle_gamma   90.00
#
_symmetry.space_group_name_H-M   'P 1'
#
loop_
_entity.id
_entity.type
_entity.pdbx_description
1 polymer ?
#
loop_
_entity_poly.entity_id
_entity_poly.type
_entity_poly.pdbx_seq_one_letter_code
_entity_poly.pdbx_strand_id
1 'polypeptide(L)'
;MLDLVPRRVEDFTALSVERAGETPERVLKQLAPHLDLVAGVALREFVIDFRKQFGLEPEESLGDALGNDLLLIRFDESQPVVLMARAGDREKLSKAAARYLARDGSQVSLRQHGDVDISVSSHEDGRAAAFINDFLVLGTPDQITAMIDARGGDDTLAKDPRVSRALAARPLTASVVTYQPEPTPAAEMMLAVSRLTRVGDGSRELLDQPGVRRAMERVPPAFSFTEFRDYGIYTETRSAVGSFSLIGSLAGGGDEP
;
A
#
# COMPACT_ATOMS: atom_id res chain seq x y z
N MET A 1 -4.62 12.20 5.12
CA MET A 1 -4.33 10.74 5.01
C MET A 1 -2.87 10.53 4.65
N LEU A 2 -2.37 11.11 3.55
CA LEU A 2 -0.95 10.99 3.17
C LEU A 2 0.02 11.73 4.09
N ASP A 3 -0.49 12.56 5.02
CA ASP A 3 0.28 13.24 6.06
C ASP A 3 0.84 12.28 7.12
N LEU A 4 0.49 10.99 7.05
CA LEU A 4 1.02 9.93 7.91
C LEU A 4 1.95 8.97 7.16
N VAL A 5 2.09 9.13 5.84
CA VAL A 5 2.89 8.23 5.00
C VAL A 5 4.28 8.82 4.84
N PRO A 6 5.34 8.18 5.34
CA PRO A 6 6.70 8.66 5.15
C PRO A 6 7.05 8.74 3.67
N ARG A 7 7.96 9.65 3.30
CA ARG A 7 8.43 9.73 1.89
C ARG A 7 9.19 8.48 1.43
N ARG A 8 9.78 7.75 2.36
CA ARG A 8 10.61 6.56 2.12
C ARG A 8 9.80 5.28 2.28
N VAL A 9 8.72 5.17 1.52
CA VAL A 9 7.96 3.93 1.39
C VAL A 9 8.21 3.35 0.00
N GLU A 10 8.17 2.03 -0.10
CA GLU A 10 8.31 1.30 -1.36
C GLU A 10 7.07 1.46 -2.24
N ASP A 11 5.87 1.41 -1.66
CA ASP A 11 4.63 1.69 -2.39
C ASP A 11 3.50 2.03 -1.41
N PHE A 12 2.41 2.58 -1.96
CA PHE A 12 1.14 2.55 -1.25
C PHE A 12 -0.03 2.31 -2.20
N THR A 13 -1.09 1.71 -1.67
CA THR A 13 -2.38 1.59 -2.35
C THR A 13 -3.47 2.19 -1.47
N ALA A 14 -4.08 3.28 -1.97
CA ALA A 14 -5.20 3.96 -1.34
C ALA A 14 -6.52 3.46 -1.93
N LEU A 15 -7.45 3.09 -1.06
CA LEU A 15 -8.81 2.73 -1.40
C LEU A 15 -9.76 3.76 -0.79
N SER A 16 -10.60 4.33 -1.65
CA SER A 16 -11.67 5.26 -1.29
C SER A 16 -12.98 4.67 -1.76
N VAL A 17 -13.64 3.93 -0.89
CA VAL A 17 -14.89 3.22 -1.22
C VAL A 17 -15.93 3.50 -0.15
N GLU A 18 -17.15 3.84 -0.57
CA GLU A 18 -18.26 3.97 0.37
C GLU A 18 -18.47 2.65 1.13
N ARG A 19 -18.31 2.71 2.45
CA ARG A 19 -18.30 1.55 3.36
C ARG A 19 -17.20 0.56 2.99
N ALA A 20 -15.94 0.99 3.17
CA ALA A 20 -14.75 0.17 2.94
C ALA A 20 -14.83 -1.21 3.63
N GLY A 21 -15.45 -1.28 4.82
CA GLY A 21 -15.66 -2.54 5.54
C GLY A 21 -16.62 -3.54 4.88
N GLU A 22 -17.50 -3.09 3.98
CA GLU A 22 -18.38 -3.95 3.16
C GLU A 22 -17.83 -4.20 1.75
N THR A 23 -16.74 -3.52 1.38
CA THR A 23 -16.23 -3.48 0.00
C THR A 23 -15.77 -4.83 -0.54
N PRO A 24 -15.02 -5.66 0.21
CA PRO A 24 -14.59 -6.96 -0.30
C PRO A 24 -15.79 -7.85 -0.67
N GLU A 25 -16.86 -7.79 0.12
CA GLU A 25 -18.11 -8.54 -0.06
C GLU A 25 -18.97 -7.97 -1.20
N ARG A 26 -19.00 -6.64 -1.37
CA ARG A 26 -19.66 -5.99 -2.52
C ARG A 26 -18.93 -6.26 -3.81
N VAL A 27 -17.60 -6.17 -3.81
CA VAL A 27 -16.74 -6.49 -4.96
C VAL A 27 -16.91 -7.96 -5.33
N LEU A 28 -16.92 -8.88 -4.35
CA LEU A 28 -17.31 -10.28 -4.56
C LEU A 28 -18.71 -10.38 -5.17
N LYS A 29 -19.72 -9.75 -4.59
CA LYS A 29 -21.11 -9.87 -5.04
C LYS A 29 -21.34 -9.30 -6.43
N GLN A 30 -20.64 -8.23 -6.79
CA GLN A 30 -20.73 -7.56 -8.10
C GLN A 30 -19.93 -8.28 -9.18
N LEU A 31 -18.73 -8.78 -8.85
CA LEU A 31 -17.87 -9.45 -9.81
C LEU A 31 -18.16 -10.96 -9.93
N ALA A 32 -18.63 -11.63 -8.87
CA ALA A 32 -18.88 -13.08 -8.87
C ALA A 32 -19.78 -13.59 -10.01
N PRO A 33 -20.83 -12.89 -10.48
CA PRO A 33 -21.61 -13.36 -11.62
C PRO A 33 -20.86 -13.26 -12.96
N HIS A 34 -19.73 -12.55 -12.99
CA HIS A 34 -18.97 -12.20 -14.19
C HIS A 34 -17.54 -12.78 -14.17
N LEU A 35 -17.16 -13.45 -13.08
CA LEU A 35 -15.86 -14.10 -12.90
C LEU A 35 -15.97 -15.60 -13.14
N ASP A 36 -14.95 -16.19 -13.75
CA ASP A 36 -14.83 -17.64 -13.83
C ASP A 36 -14.65 -18.25 -12.42
N LEU A 37 -15.07 -19.50 -12.24
CA LEU A 37 -15.19 -20.19 -10.95
C LEU A 37 -13.90 -20.10 -10.12
N VAL A 38 -12.75 -20.19 -10.78
CA VAL A 38 -11.42 -20.14 -10.16
C VAL A 38 -11.10 -18.75 -9.60
N ALA A 39 -11.42 -17.68 -10.34
CA ALA A 39 -11.21 -16.30 -9.90
C ALA A 39 -12.17 -15.90 -8.77
N GLY A 40 -13.40 -16.42 -8.80
CA GLY A 40 -14.38 -16.23 -7.71
C GLY A 40 -13.93 -16.88 -6.40
N VAL A 41 -13.28 -18.06 -6.45
CA VAL A 41 -12.71 -18.72 -5.27
C VAL A 41 -11.51 -17.96 -4.72
N ALA A 42 -10.58 -17.52 -5.58
CA ALA A 42 -9.40 -16.76 -5.15
C ALA A 42 -9.79 -15.41 -4.51
N LEU A 43 -10.76 -14.70 -5.08
CA LEU A 43 -11.26 -13.46 -4.51
C LEU A 43 -11.96 -13.69 -3.18
N ARG A 44 -12.67 -14.81 -3.01
CA ARG A 44 -13.31 -15.19 -1.75
C ARG A 44 -12.29 -15.49 -0.66
N GLU A 45 -11.25 -16.26 -0.96
CA GLU A 45 -10.15 -16.51 -0.03
C GLU A 45 -9.41 -15.22 0.35
N PHE A 46 -9.20 -14.31 -0.60
CA PHE A 46 -8.65 -12.98 -0.32
C PHE A 46 -9.49 -12.21 0.71
N VAL A 47 -10.82 -12.20 0.58
CA VAL A 47 -11.70 -11.53 1.55
C VAL A 47 -11.69 -12.22 2.91
N ILE A 48 -11.65 -13.54 2.93
CA ILE A 48 -11.57 -14.32 4.17
C ILE A 48 -10.25 -14.04 4.89
N ASP A 49 -9.13 -14.08 4.17
CA ASP A 49 -7.81 -13.84 4.74
C ASP A 49 -7.63 -12.38 5.14
N PHE A 50 -8.20 -11.44 4.37
CA PHE A 50 -8.33 -10.04 4.76
C PHE A 50 -9.11 -9.93 6.08
N ARG A 51 -10.24 -10.61 6.27
CA ARG A 51 -10.97 -10.58 7.55
C ARG A 51 -10.20 -11.23 8.70
N LYS A 52 -9.52 -12.36 8.43
CA LYS A 52 -8.67 -13.05 9.42
C LYS A 52 -7.50 -12.18 9.86
N GLN A 53 -6.89 -11.41 8.95
CA GLN A 53 -5.83 -10.46 9.27
C GLN A 53 -6.29 -9.36 10.22
N PHE A 54 -7.59 -9.07 10.29
CA PHE A 54 -8.16 -8.08 11.21
C PHE A 54 -8.72 -8.73 12.50
N GLY A 55 -8.55 -10.03 12.68
CA GLY A 55 -9.12 -10.77 13.82
C GLY A 55 -10.65 -10.72 13.84
N LEU A 56 -11.29 -10.58 12.68
CA LEU A 56 -12.74 -10.54 12.57
C LEU A 56 -13.29 -11.95 12.42
N GLU A 57 -14.26 -12.27 13.28
CA GLU A 57 -15.08 -13.45 13.09
C GLU A 57 -15.93 -13.31 11.81
N PRO A 58 -16.30 -14.42 11.14
CA PRO A 58 -17.11 -14.40 9.92
C PRO A 58 -18.45 -13.66 10.05
N GLU A 59 -18.97 -13.51 11.27
CA GLU A 59 -20.25 -12.85 11.57
C GLU A 59 -20.09 -11.37 11.95
N GLU A 60 -18.87 -10.92 12.27
CA GLU A 60 -18.61 -9.54 12.68
C GLU A 60 -18.34 -8.62 11.48
N SER A 61 -19.20 -7.62 11.29
CA SER A 61 -19.00 -6.56 10.31
C SER A 61 -18.29 -5.35 10.93
N LEU A 62 -17.17 -4.96 10.33
CA LEU A 62 -16.54 -3.64 10.54
C LEU A 62 -17.13 -2.54 9.65
N GLY A 63 -18.18 -2.82 8.88
CA GLY A 63 -18.75 -1.93 7.86
C GLY A 63 -18.95 -0.50 8.33
N ASP A 64 -19.56 -0.31 9.50
CA ASP A 64 -19.80 1.02 10.09
C ASP A 64 -18.62 1.52 10.95
N ALA A 65 -17.73 0.62 11.37
CA ALA A 65 -16.59 0.95 12.22
C ALA A 65 -15.43 1.55 11.41
N LEU A 66 -15.25 1.10 10.17
CA LEU A 66 -14.30 1.63 9.21
C LEU A 66 -14.94 2.76 8.42
N GLY A 67 -14.22 3.87 8.26
CA GLY A 67 -14.57 4.92 7.33
C GLY A 67 -14.36 4.48 5.87
N ASN A 68 -14.51 5.43 4.95
CA ASN A 68 -14.39 5.17 3.51
C ASN A 68 -12.95 5.12 3.01
N ASP A 69 -11.99 5.51 3.84
CA ASP A 69 -10.59 5.68 3.48
C ASP A 69 -9.75 4.55 4.09
N LEU A 70 -9.08 3.77 3.23
CA LEU A 70 -8.13 2.73 3.60
C LEU A 70 -6.84 2.90 2.81
N LEU A 71 -5.71 2.64 3.46
CA LEU A 71 -4.38 2.71 2.86
C LEU A 71 -3.60 1.47 3.23
N LEU A 72 -3.00 0.84 2.23
CA LEU A 72 -1.98 -0.19 2.37
C LEU A 72 -0.65 0.46 2.03
N ILE A 73 0.35 0.31 2.90
CA ILE A 73 1.67 0.95 2.74
C ILE A 73 2.73 -0.14 2.88
N ARG A 74 3.61 -0.24 1.89
CA ARG A 74 4.79 -1.10 1.96
C ARG A 74 6.02 -0.25 2.24
N PHE A 75 6.73 -0.55 3.32
CA PHE A 75 8.00 0.12 3.64
C PHE A 75 9.15 -0.53 2.89
N ASP A 76 9.19 -1.86 2.87
CA ASP A 76 10.10 -2.69 2.10
C ASP A 76 9.48 -4.08 1.84
N GLU A 77 10.09 -4.88 0.94
CA GLU A 77 9.62 -6.23 0.59
C GLU A 77 9.73 -7.25 1.73
N SER A 78 10.61 -7.01 2.71
CA SER A 78 10.89 -7.91 3.83
C SER A 78 9.98 -7.72 5.04
N GLN A 79 9.29 -6.58 5.09
CA GLN A 79 8.41 -6.17 6.17
C GLN A 79 6.93 -6.43 5.84
N PRO A 80 6.09 -6.63 6.87
CA PRO A 80 4.65 -6.71 6.67
C PRO A 80 4.09 -5.38 6.15
N VAL A 81 3.00 -5.47 5.38
CA VAL A 81 2.27 -4.30 4.89
C VAL A 81 1.60 -3.58 6.05
N VAL A 82 1.80 -2.27 6.15
CA VAL A 82 1.07 -1.42 7.08
C VAL A 82 -0.31 -1.15 6.53
N LEU A 83 -1.32 -1.40 7.35
CA LEU A 83 -2.68 -0.99 7.07
C LEU A 83 -2.99 0.28 7.88
N MET A 84 -3.51 1.28 7.20
CA MET A 84 -4.11 2.45 7.83
C MET A 84 -5.55 2.59 7.38
N ALA A 85 -6.49 2.66 8.32
CA ALA A 85 -7.90 2.84 8.02
C ALA A 85 -8.48 3.98 8.83
N ARG A 86 -9.33 4.79 8.21
CA ARG A 86 -10.05 5.84 8.92
C ARG A 86 -11.06 5.20 9.88
N ALA A 87 -11.11 5.71 11.10
CA ALA A 87 -12.07 5.27 12.09
C ALA A 87 -13.42 5.97 11.88
N GLY A 88 -14.46 5.18 11.60
CA GLY A 88 -15.86 5.61 11.69
C GLY A 88 -16.39 5.47 13.12
N ASP A 89 -16.05 4.37 13.79
CA ASP A 89 -16.29 4.13 15.22
C ASP A 89 -14.99 3.68 15.89
N ARG A 90 -14.37 4.62 16.60
CA ARG A 90 -13.08 4.39 17.28
C ARG A 90 -13.19 3.33 18.38
N GLU A 91 -14.29 3.26 19.10
CA GLU A 91 -14.45 2.31 20.21
C GLU A 91 -14.61 0.88 19.68
N LYS A 92 -15.40 0.71 18.62
CA LYS A 92 -15.55 -0.59 17.96
C LYS A 92 -14.24 -1.05 17.32
N LEU A 93 -13.50 -0.16 16.67
CA LEU A 93 -12.18 -0.47 16.12
C LEU A 93 -11.13 -0.76 17.18
N SER A 94 -11.15 -0.06 18.33
CA SER A 94 -10.19 -0.34 19.40
C SER A 94 -10.40 -1.73 19.99
N LYS A 95 -11.66 -2.16 20.14
CA LYS A 95 -11.99 -3.53 20.58
C LYS A 95 -11.53 -4.58 19.55
N ALA A 96 -11.73 -4.32 18.26
CA ALA A 96 -11.26 -5.19 17.19
C ALA A 96 -9.72 -5.30 17.18
N ALA A 97 -9.02 -4.16 17.23
CA ALA A 97 -7.56 -4.11 17.28
C ALA A 97 -7.01 -4.83 18.52
N ALA A 98 -7.62 -4.63 19.70
CA ALA A 98 -7.20 -5.33 20.92
C ALA A 98 -7.32 -6.85 20.80
N ARG A 99 -8.41 -7.36 20.20
CA ARG A 99 -8.58 -8.80 19.93
C ARG A 99 -7.56 -9.32 18.93
N TYR A 100 -7.30 -8.57 17.87
CA TYR A 100 -6.26 -8.91 16.89
C TYR A 100 -4.88 -9.03 17.54
N LEU A 101 -4.50 -8.06 18.38
CA LEU A 101 -3.20 -8.06 19.06
C LEU A 101 -3.08 -9.17 20.11
N ALA A 102 -4.18 -9.53 20.78
CA ALA A 102 -4.20 -10.58 21.81
C ALA A 102 -4.41 -12.00 21.24
N ARG A 103 -4.53 -12.14 19.91
CA ARG A 103 -4.75 -13.42 19.26
C ARG A 103 -3.62 -14.41 19.58
N ASP A 104 -3.96 -15.69 19.62
CA ASP A 104 -3.05 -16.80 19.92
C ASP A 104 -2.45 -16.72 21.34
N GLY A 105 -3.17 -16.06 22.27
CA GLY A 105 -2.75 -15.90 23.67
C GLY A 105 -1.65 -14.86 23.89
N SER A 106 -1.40 -14.01 22.90
CA SER A 106 -0.35 -12.98 22.96
C SER A 106 -0.67 -11.92 24.00
N GLN A 107 0.36 -11.42 24.68
CA GLN A 107 0.23 -10.31 25.62
C GLN A 107 0.32 -8.98 24.87
N VAL A 108 -0.49 -8.01 25.29
CA VAL A 108 -0.48 -6.66 24.72
C VAL A 108 0.12 -5.71 25.75
N SER A 109 1.15 -4.99 25.33
CA SER A 109 1.79 -3.94 26.11
C SER A 109 1.56 -2.58 25.47
N LEU A 110 1.54 -1.52 26.29
CA LEU A 110 1.46 -0.16 25.79
C LEU A 110 2.86 0.45 25.76
N ARG A 111 3.23 1.04 24.63
CA ARG A 111 4.46 1.81 24.46
C ARG A 111 4.10 3.19 23.97
N GLN A 112 4.59 4.22 24.64
CA GLN A 112 4.39 5.60 24.21
C GLN A 112 5.52 6.02 23.27
N HIS A 113 5.18 6.68 22.15
CA HIS A 113 6.14 7.34 21.26
C HIS A 113 5.58 8.71 20.87
N GLY A 114 6.26 9.78 21.31
CA GLY A 114 5.70 11.13 21.22
C GLY A 114 4.42 11.27 22.03
N ASP A 115 3.35 11.75 21.38
CA ASP A 115 2.00 11.91 21.93
C ASP A 115 1.06 10.73 21.59
N VAL A 116 1.59 9.65 21.00
CA VAL A 116 0.80 8.49 20.55
C VAL A 116 1.11 7.26 21.39
N ASP A 117 0.05 6.62 21.86
CA ASP A 117 0.11 5.30 22.47
C ASP A 117 0.08 4.20 21.39
N ILE A 118 1.09 3.33 21.43
CA ILE A 118 1.24 2.17 20.55
C ILE A 118 0.98 0.92 21.37
N SER A 119 -0.05 0.16 20.99
CA SER A 119 -0.29 -1.18 21.54
C SER A 119 0.57 -2.19 20.79
N VAL A 120 1.46 -2.88 21.49
CA VAL A 120 2.43 -3.83 20.91
C VAL A 120 2.10 -5.24 21.40
N SER A 121 1.92 -6.17 20.47
CA SER A 121 1.72 -7.59 20.76
C SER A 121 3.06 -8.29 21.01
N SER A 122 3.06 -9.29 21.89
CA SER A 122 4.19 -10.21 22.09
C SER A 122 4.28 -11.32 21.03
N HIS A 123 3.41 -11.31 20.01
CA HIS A 123 3.39 -12.31 18.96
C HIS A 123 4.65 -12.25 18.07
N GLU A 124 5.02 -13.38 17.45
CA GLU A 124 6.25 -13.51 16.65
C GLU A 124 6.27 -12.64 15.37
N ASP A 125 5.09 -12.30 14.86
CA ASP A 125 4.92 -11.40 13.69
C ASP A 125 5.19 -9.92 14.01
N GLY A 126 5.42 -9.59 15.29
CA GLY A 126 5.72 -8.24 15.72
C GLY A 126 4.56 -7.25 15.51
N ARG A 127 3.31 -7.73 15.47
CA ARG A 127 2.14 -6.88 15.22
C ARG A 127 1.92 -5.82 16.32
N ALA A 128 1.56 -4.63 15.88
CA ALA A 128 1.25 -3.48 16.71
C ALA A 128 0.10 -2.67 16.11
N ALA A 129 -0.55 -1.88 16.96
CA ALA A 129 -1.61 -0.97 16.56
C ALA A 129 -1.47 0.38 17.26
N ALA A 130 -1.78 1.45 16.56
CA ALA A 130 -1.87 2.79 17.12
C ALA A 130 -3.03 3.56 16.52
N PHE A 131 -3.59 4.48 17.29
CA PHE A 131 -4.54 5.47 16.76
C PHE A 131 -3.82 6.80 16.59
N ILE A 132 -3.64 7.23 15.34
CA ILE A 132 -3.02 8.50 15.02
C ILE A 132 -4.09 9.41 14.41
N ASN A 133 -4.51 10.43 15.16
CA ASN A 133 -5.69 11.23 14.86
C ASN A 133 -6.95 10.34 14.69
N ASP A 134 -7.57 10.39 13.50
CA ASP A 134 -8.77 9.63 13.13
C ASP A 134 -8.44 8.31 12.42
N PHE A 135 -7.18 7.87 12.40
CA PHE A 135 -6.78 6.65 11.71
C PHE A 135 -6.32 5.59 12.70
N LEU A 136 -6.83 4.36 12.50
CA LEU A 136 -6.22 3.16 13.04
C LEU A 136 -5.07 2.75 12.12
N VAL A 137 -3.89 2.54 12.68
CA VAL A 137 -2.72 2.03 11.99
C VAL A 137 -2.38 0.66 12.58
N LEU A 138 -2.26 -0.36 11.72
CA LEU A 138 -1.78 -1.71 12.04
C LEU A 138 -0.49 -1.96 11.27
N GLY A 139 0.55 -2.44 11.94
CA GLY A 139 1.87 -2.71 11.35
C GLY A 139 2.84 -3.18 12.43
N THR A 140 4.14 -2.97 12.24
CA THR A 140 5.13 -3.18 13.31
C THR A 140 5.33 -1.92 14.17
N PRO A 141 5.86 -2.03 15.40
CA PRO A 141 6.20 -0.87 16.22
C PRO A 141 7.11 0.14 15.51
N ASP A 142 8.09 -0.36 14.75
CA ASP A 142 9.07 0.47 14.05
C ASP A 142 8.43 1.22 12.87
N GLN A 143 7.53 0.56 12.14
CA GLN A 143 6.77 1.21 11.06
C GLN A 143 5.85 2.30 11.59
N ILE A 144 5.11 2.03 12.67
CA ILE A 144 4.22 3.02 13.31
C ILE A 144 5.05 4.21 13.83
N THR A 145 6.20 3.92 14.45
CA THR A 145 7.15 4.94 14.93
C THR A 145 7.63 5.83 13.77
N ALA A 146 8.04 5.23 12.65
CA ALA A 146 8.46 5.95 11.46
C ALA A 146 7.34 6.84 10.87
N MET A 147 6.08 6.41 10.93
CA MET A 147 4.93 7.21 10.51
C MET A 147 4.70 8.43 11.43
N ILE A 148 4.84 8.24 12.76
CA ILE A 148 4.72 9.32 13.74
C ILE A 148 5.86 10.34 13.54
N ASP A 149 7.09 9.86 13.37
CA ASP A 149 8.27 10.71 13.18
C ASP A 149 8.20 11.49 11.86
N ALA A 150 7.79 10.83 10.76
CA ALA A 150 7.62 11.48 9.47
C ALA A 150 6.61 12.63 9.53
N ARG A 151 5.50 12.44 10.25
CA ARG A 151 4.51 13.49 10.50
C ARG A 151 5.12 14.64 11.30
N GLY A 152 5.85 14.35 12.38
CA GLY A 152 6.47 15.36 13.24
C GLY A 152 7.57 16.16 12.52
N GLY A 153 8.28 15.54 11.58
CA GLY A 153 9.38 16.14 10.82
C GLY A 153 9.02 16.72 9.45
N ASP A 154 7.72 16.78 9.08
CA ASP A 154 7.26 17.19 7.75
C ASP A 154 7.82 16.34 6.57
N ASP A 155 8.33 15.13 6.83
CA ASP A 155 8.91 14.21 5.83
C ASP A 155 7.86 13.21 5.30
N THR A 156 6.72 13.73 4.83
CA THR A 156 5.58 12.92 4.39
C THR A 156 5.34 13.05 2.88
N LEU A 157 4.68 12.04 2.30
CA LEU A 157 4.29 12.07 0.88
C LEU A 157 3.29 13.18 0.56
N ALA A 158 2.49 13.63 1.53
CA ALA A 158 1.60 14.78 1.35
C ALA A 158 2.35 16.06 0.95
N LYS A 159 3.63 16.17 1.34
CA LYS A 159 4.48 17.32 1.02
C LYS A 159 5.24 17.17 -0.30
N ASP A 160 5.18 16.01 -0.98
CA ASP A 160 5.84 15.83 -2.28
C ASP A 160 4.97 16.46 -3.39
N PRO A 161 5.44 17.54 -4.06
CA PRO A 161 4.66 18.20 -5.10
C PRO A 161 4.31 17.30 -6.29
N ARG A 162 5.11 16.26 -6.55
CA ARG A 162 4.85 15.27 -7.61
C ARG A 162 3.64 14.43 -7.27
N VAL A 163 3.55 13.98 -6.01
CA VAL A 163 2.41 13.23 -5.49
C VAL A 163 1.16 14.09 -5.49
N SER A 164 1.24 15.33 -4.97
CA SER A 164 0.10 16.25 -4.95
C SER A 164 -0.44 16.53 -6.37
N ARG A 165 0.45 16.73 -7.35
CA ARG A 165 0.06 16.98 -8.75
C ARG A 165 -0.61 15.75 -9.38
N ALA A 166 -0.07 14.55 -9.15
CA ALA A 166 -0.65 13.34 -9.69
C ALA A 166 -2.05 13.04 -9.12
N LEU A 167 -2.22 13.24 -7.81
CA LEU A 167 -3.51 13.07 -7.14
C LEU A 167 -4.53 14.14 -7.55
N ALA A 168 -4.09 15.37 -7.83
CA ALA A 168 -4.96 16.41 -8.39
C ALA A 168 -5.45 16.07 -9.80
N ALA A 169 -4.67 15.29 -10.57
CA ALA A 169 -5.01 14.82 -11.90
C ALA A 169 -5.75 13.46 -11.92
N ARG A 170 -6.19 12.97 -10.75
CA ARG A 170 -6.90 11.70 -10.57
C ARG A 170 -8.34 11.80 -11.13
N PRO A 171 -8.85 10.76 -11.83
CA PRO A 171 -10.27 10.65 -12.15
C PRO A 171 -11.14 10.65 -10.89
N LEU A 172 -12.22 11.43 -10.86
CA LEU A 172 -13.12 11.51 -9.68
C LEU A 172 -13.76 10.17 -9.31
N THR A 173 -13.89 9.26 -10.28
CA THR A 173 -14.48 7.93 -10.14
C THR A 173 -13.47 6.86 -9.70
N ALA A 174 -12.18 7.19 -9.59
CA ALA A 174 -11.14 6.25 -9.18
C ALA A 174 -11.32 5.86 -7.70
N SER A 175 -11.65 4.59 -7.47
CA SER A 175 -11.84 4.02 -6.14
C SER A 175 -10.55 3.46 -5.55
N VAL A 176 -9.58 3.11 -6.40
CA VAL A 176 -8.24 2.65 -5.98
C VAL A 176 -7.17 3.51 -6.64
N VAL A 177 -6.18 3.92 -5.87
CA VAL A 177 -5.00 4.64 -6.33
C VAL A 177 -3.76 3.93 -5.81
N THR A 178 -2.91 3.46 -6.71
CA THR A 178 -1.61 2.89 -6.36
C THR A 178 -0.51 3.88 -6.73
N TYR A 179 0.44 4.05 -5.82
CA TYR A 179 1.64 4.84 -5.98
C TYR A 179 2.84 3.93 -5.86
N GLN A 180 3.78 4.07 -6.80
CA GLN A 180 5.08 3.42 -6.72
C GLN A 180 6.15 4.48 -7.03
N PRO A 181 7.13 4.72 -6.12
CA PRO A 181 8.36 5.38 -6.49
C PRO A 181 8.96 4.60 -7.66
N GLU A 182 9.40 5.28 -8.72
CA GLU A 182 9.80 4.63 -9.96
C GLU A 182 11.32 4.36 -10.15
N PRO A 183 12.19 4.21 -9.12
CA PRO A 183 13.61 4.15 -9.38
C PRO A 183 14.03 2.82 -10.04
N THR A 184 13.40 1.69 -9.72
CA THR A 184 13.87 0.38 -10.21
C THR A 184 13.56 0.13 -11.69
N PRO A 185 12.31 0.24 -12.17
CA PRO A 185 12.00 -0.01 -13.59
C PRO A 185 12.69 0.98 -14.54
N ALA A 186 12.81 2.25 -14.12
CA ALA A 186 13.53 3.25 -14.89
C ALA A 186 15.05 2.98 -14.93
N ALA A 187 15.63 2.50 -13.83
CA ALA A 187 17.04 2.10 -13.80
C ALA A 187 17.29 0.92 -14.73
N GLU A 188 16.44 -0.11 -14.71
CA GLU A 188 16.55 -1.26 -15.62
C GLU A 188 16.42 -0.87 -17.09
N MET A 189 15.47 0.02 -17.41
CA MET A 189 15.34 0.58 -18.75
C MET A 189 16.61 1.34 -19.17
N MET A 190 17.20 2.15 -18.29
CA MET A 190 18.45 2.85 -18.57
C MET A 190 19.61 1.88 -18.83
N LEU A 191 19.73 0.81 -18.04
CA LEU A 191 20.73 -0.23 -18.26
C LEU A 191 20.51 -0.94 -19.60
N ALA A 192 19.26 -1.28 -19.93
CA ALA A 192 18.91 -1.90 -21.21
C ALA A 192 19.25 -1.00 -22.40
N VAL A 193 18.93 0.30 -22.32
CA VAL A 193 19.30 1.29 -23.33
C VAL A 193 20.81 1.44 -23.43
N SER A 194 21.54 1.44 -22.31
CA SER A 194 23.01 1.48 -22.32
C SER A 194 23.62 0.30 -23.07
N ARG A 195 23.10 -0.92 -22.85
CA ARG A 195 23.54 -2.13 -23.59
C ARG A 195 23.23 -2.01 -25.08
N LEU A 196 22.01 -1.58 -25.41
CA LEU A 196 21.55 -1.49 -26.79
C LEU A 196 22.32 -0.44 -27.60
N THR A 197 22.60 0.71 -26.98
CA THR A 197 23.31 1.84 -27.60
C THR A 197 24.84 1.69 -27.57
N ARG A 198 25.35 0.65 -26.90
CA ARG A 198 26.80 0.39 -26.70
C ARG A 198 27.55 1.55 -26.04
N VAL A 199 26.84 2.40 -25.30
CA VAL A 199 27.43 3.53 -24.55
C VAL A 199 28.08 3.04 -23.25
N GLY A 200 27.74 1.82 -22.82
CA GLY A 200 28.37 1.11 -21.70
C GLY A 200 28.00 -0.38 -21.72
N ASP A 201 28.52 -1.14 -20.76
CA ASP A 201 28.23 -2.56 -20.58
C ASP A 201 26.85 -2.83 -19.94
N GLY A 202 26.14 -1.77 -19.52
CA GLY A 202 24.88 -1.90 -18.77
C GLY A 202 25.08 -2.55 -17.41
N SER A 203 26.24 -2.34 -16.80
CA SER A 203 26.52 -2.69 -15.41
C SER A 203 25.72 -1.81 -14.46
N ARG A 204 25.37 -2.37 -13.29
CA ARG A 204 24.68 -1.61 -12.23
C ARG A 204 25.53 -0.45 -11.70
N GLU A 205 26.84 -0.48 -11.85
CA GLU A 205 27.78 0.60 -11.49
C GLU A 205 27.47 1.90 -12.25
N LEU A 206 26.86 1.83 -13.43
CA LEU A 206 26.40 3.01 -14.17
C LEU A 206 25.33 3.80 -13.40
N LEU A 207 24.49 3.12 -12.59
CA LEU A 207 23.45 3.76 -11.77
C LEU A 207 24.04 4.58 -10.63
N ASP A 208 25.26 4.25 -10.19
CA ASP A 208 25.96 4.97 -9.14
C ASP A 208 26.67 6.24 -9.62
N GLN A 209 26.75 6.44 -10.94
CA GLN A 209 27.32 7.66 -11.48
C GLN A 209 26.49 8.87 -11.04
N PRO A 210 27.13 9.96 -10.55
CA PRO A 210 26.41 11.12 -10.03
C PRO A 210 25.41 11.74 -11.02
N GLY A 211 25.69 11.67 -12.33
CA GLY A 211 24.77 12.14 -13.37
C GLY A 211 23.53 11.27 -13.51
N VAL A 212 23.68 9.95 -13.49
CA VAL A 212 22.58 8.98 -13.58
C VAL A 212 21.75 9.02 -12.30
N ARG A 213 22.38 9.05 -11.12
CA ARG A 213 21.68 9.17 -9.85
C ARG A 213 20.78 10.41 -9.78
N ARG A 214 21.30 11.59 -10.20
CA ARG A 214 20.49 12.82 -10.28
C ARG A 214 19.37 12.74 -11.32
N ALA A 215 19.56 12.00 -12.41
CA ALA A 215 18.51 11.79 -13.40
C ALA A 215 17.41 10.89 -12.84
N MET A 216 17.78 9.81 -12.15
CA MET A 216 16.87 8.88 -11.47
C MET A 216 16.03 9.58 -10.40
N GLU A 217 16.63 10.49 -9.61
CA GLU A 217 15.90 11.29 -8.62
C GLU A 217 14.81 12.19 -9.24
N ARG A 218 14.92 12.51 -10.53
CA ARG A 218 13.97 13.35 -11.28
C ARG A 218 12.88 12.56 -11.99
N VAL A 219 12.98 11.23 -12.05
CA VAL A 219 11.96 10.38 -12.66
C VAL A 219 10.66 10.58 -11.87
N PRO A 220 9.53 10.91 -12.53
CA PRO A 220 8.26 11.01 -11.84
C PRO A 220 7.84 9.62 -11.34
N PRO A 221 7.19 9.54 -10.16
CA PRO A 221 6.64 8.28 -9.67
C PRO A 221 5.55 7.72 -10.60
N ALA A 222 5.35 6.40 -10.55
CA ALA A 222 4.22 5.74 -11.19
C ALA A 222 2.95 5.94 -10.37
N PHE A 223 1.85 6.17 -11.06
CA PHE A 223 0.51 6.14 -10.48
C PHE A 223 -0.42 5.26 -11.29
N SER A 224 -1.19 4.42 -10.61
CA SER A 224 -2.28 3.66 -11.20
C SER A 224 -3.61 4.08 -10.57
N PHE A 225 -4.62 4.28 -11.40
CA PHE A 225 -5.97 4.66 -11.00
C PHE A 225 -6.94 3.59 -11.49
N THR A 226 -7.64 2.93 -10.56
CA THR A 226 -8.64 1.91 -10.91
C THR A 226 -10.04 2.40 -10.58
N GLU A 227 -10.93 2.22 -11.56
CA GLU A 227 -12.35 2.51 -11.49
C GLU A 227 -13.14 1.21 -11.64
N PHE A 228 -14.15 1.04 -10.79
CA PHE A 228 -15.16 0.00 -10.95
C PHE A 228 -16.36 0.60 -11.69
N ARG A 229 -16.63 0.14 -12.90
CA ARG A 229 -17.73 0.60 -13.75
C ARG A 229 -18.73 -0.53 -13.96
N ASP A 230 -19.96 -0.20 -14.35
CA ASP A 230 -21.03 -1.19 -14.59
C ASP A 230 -20.66 -2.26 -15.63
N TYR A 231 -19.72 -1.95 -16.53
CA TYR A 231 -19.27 -2.83 -17.62
C TYR A 231 -17.87 -3.41 -17.40
N GLY A 232 -17.28 -3.26 -16.21
CA GLY A 232 -15.99 -3.88 -15.86
C GLY A 232 -15.05 -2.99 -15.06
N ILE A 233 -13.80 -3.45 -14.94
CA ILE A 233 -12.73 -2.76 -14.22
C ILE A 233 -11.87 -2.01 -15.23
N TYR A 234 -11.69 -0.71 -15.02
CA TYR A 234 -10.82 0.13 -15.83
C TYR A 234 -9.63 0.60 -15.00
N THR A 235 -8.42 0.41 -15.50
CA THR A 235 -7.19 0.87 -14.86
C THR A 235 -6.37 1.73 -15.81
N GLU A 236 -6.03 2.94 -15.37
CA GLU A 236 -5.11 3.84 -16.06
C GLU A 236 -3.80 3.94 -15.27
N THR A 237 -2.69 3.54 -15.90
CA THR A 237 -1.35 3.67 -15.31
C THR A 237 -0.57 4.79 -16.01
N ARG A 238 -0.07 5.74 -15.22
CA ARG A 238 0.82 6.82 -15.65
C ARG A 238 2.21 6.57 -15.09
N SER A 239 3.17 6.31 -15.98
CA SER A 239 4.53 5.91 -15.64
C SER A 239 5.53 6.58 -16.58
N ALA A 240 6.74 6.90 -16.09
CA ALA A 240 7.79 7.49 -16.94
C ALA A 240 8.35 6.48 -17.94
N VAL A 241 8.37 5.20 -17.56
CA VAL A 241 8.79 4.09 -18.43
C VAL A 241 7.64 3.54 -19.30
N GLY A 242 6.40 4.00 -19.09
CA GLY A 242 5.24 3.53 -19.82
C GLY A 242 5.08 2.00 -19.72
N SER A 243 4.68 1.35 -20.81
CA SER A 243 4.48 -0.11 -20.85
C SER A 243 5.77 -0.94 -20.78
N PHE A 244 6.96 -0.33 -20.69
CA PHE A 244 8.20 -1.10 -20.55
C PHE A 244 8.25 -1.93 -19.26
N SER A 245 7.62 -1.45 -18.18
CA SER A 245 7.48 -2.23 -16.94
C SER A 245 6.71 -3.54 -17.18
N LEU A 246 5.65 -3.50 -17.98
CA LEU A 246 4.85 -4.67 -18.36
C LEU A 246 5.62 -5.65 -19.26
N ILE A 247 6.46 -5.13 -20.17
CA ILE A 247 7.30 -5.96 -21.04
C ILE A 247 8.45 -6.59 -20.25
N GLY A 248 9.06 -5.84 -19.32
CA GLY A 248 10.10 -6.33 -18.41
C GLY A 248 9.59 -7.43 -17.48
N SER A 249 8.40 -7.28 -16.90
CA SER A 249 7.79 -8.32 -16.05
C SER A 249 7.46 -9.61 -16.82
N LEU A 250 7.21 -9.52 -18.13
CA LEU A 250 7.01 -10.69 -19.00
C LEU A 250 8.33 -11.32 -19.44
N ALA A 251 9.42 -10.55 -19.48
CA ALA A 251 10.76 -11.03 -19.86
C ALA A 251 11.57 -11.57 -18.67
N GLY A 252 11.22 -11.22 -17.43
CA GLY A 252 11.89 -11.65 -16.20
C GLY A 252 11.62 -13.09 -15.73
N GLY A 253 10.87 -13.89 -16.50
CA GLY A 253 10.59 -15.30 -16.20
C GLY A 253 11.72 -16.28 -16.58
N GLY A 254 12.94 -15.80 -16.79
CA GLY A 254 14.05 -16.61 -17.26
C GLY A 254 15.37 -16.17 -16.63
N ASP A 255 15.52 -16.47 -15.35
CA ASP A 255 16.82 -16.73 -14.71
C ASP A 255 16.54 -17.40 -13.35
N GLU A 256 16.42 -18.72 -13.35
CA GLU A 256 16.82 -19.55 -12.21
C GLU A 256 18.11 -20.31 -12.62
N PRO A 257 19.05 -20.54 -11.68
CA PRO A 257 20.32 -21.21 -11.97
C PRO A 257 20.17 -22.66 -12.46
#